data_AF-A0A6V7HLE0-F1
#
_entry.id   AF-A0A6V7HLE0-F1
#
_cell.length_a   1.000
_cell.length_b   1.000
_cell.length_c   1.000
_cell.angle_alpha   90.00
_cell.angle_beta   90.00
_cell.angle_gamma   90.00
#
_symmetry.space_group_name_H-M   'P 1'
#
loop_
_entity.id
_entity.type
_entity.pdbx_description
1 polymer ?
#
loop_
_entity_poly.entity_id
_entity_poly.type
_entity_poly.pdbx_seq_one_letter_code
_entity_poly.pdbx_strand_id
1 'polypeptide(L)'
;MENSGVVHMLKNQKTDDLGCMYKLFSRVSDGLRTVCDCVSQFLREQGRSMVQEEQEATTNAVNFVQNLLDLKERFDHFLHYSFSNDKLFKQMIVSDFEYFLNLNSKSPEYLSLFIDDKLKKGVKG
;
A
#
# COMPACT_ATOMS: atom_id res chain seq x y z
N MET A 1 -13.62 16.35 11.37
CA MET A 1 -14.29 15.15 11.92
C MET A 1 -13.22 14.11 12.18
N GLU A 2 -12.94 13.78 13.44
CA GLU A 2 -11.75 12.99 13.81
C GLU A 2 -11.91 11.47 13.59
N ASN A 3 -13.08 11.00 13.17
CA ASN A 3 -13.37 9.57 12.98
C ASN A 3 -14.20 9.27 11.71
N SER A 4 -14.00 10.03 10.64
CA SER A 4 -14.73 9.83 9.38
C SER A 4 -13.86 10.09 8.14
N GLY A 5 -14.38 9.75 6.96
CA GLY A 5 -13.71 9.94 5.67
C GLY A 5 -12.83 8.77 5.22
N VAL A 6 -12.24 8.92 4.02
CA VAL A 6 -11.43 7.89 3.35
C VAL A 6 -10.32 7.36 4.25
N VAL A 7 -9.56 8.26 4.87
CA VAL A 7 -8.41 7.90 5.70
C VAL A 7 -8.83 7.06 6.91
N HIS A 8 -9.95 7.40 7.56
CA HIS A 8 -10.47 6.62 8.67
C HIS A 8 -10.89 5.21 8.20
N MET A 9 -11.59 5.10 7.07
CA MET A 9 -12.00 3.80 6.53
C MET A 9 -10.80 2.94 6.13
N LEU A 10 -9.78 3.54 5.51
CA LEU A 10 -8.53 2.86 5.18
C LEU A 10 -7.84 2.33 6.44
N LYS A 11 -7.62 3.18 7.45
CA LYS A 11 -6.97 2.81 8.72
C LYS A 11 -7.66 1.64 9.43
N ASN A 12 -8.99 1.65 9.45
CA ASN A 12 -9.81 0.66 10.14
C ASN A 12 -10.27 -0.51 9.25
N GLN A 13 -9.76 -0.62 8.03
CA GLN A 13 -10.09 -1.70 7.08
C GLN A 13 -11.60 -1.84 6.84
N LYS A 14 -12.32 -0.72 6.76
CA LYS A 14 -13.77 -0.69 6.51
C LYS A 14 -14.07 -0.86 5.02
N THR A 15 -13.81 -2.05 4.47
CA THR A 15 -13.90 -2.37 3.04
C THR A 15 -15.28 -2.05 2.44
N ASP A 16 -16.37 -2.39 3.13
CA ASP A 16 -17.73 -2.16 2.64
C ASP A 16 -18.08 -0.66 2.59
N ASP A 17 -17.75 0.09 3.64
CA ASP A 17 -17.95 1.54 3.71
C ASP A 17 -17.17 2.25 2.60
N LEU A 18 -15.93 1.81 2.36
CA LEU A 18 -15.06 2.32 1.29
C LEU A 18 -15.68 2.06 -0.09
N GLY A 19 -16.30 0.89 -0.27
CA GLY A 19 -17.03 0.53 -1.50
C GLY A 19 -18.31 1.37 -1.70
N CYS A 20 -19.05 1.66 -0.63
CA CYS A 20 -20.16 2.61 -0.67
C CYS A 20 -19.68 4.01 -1.07
N MET A 21 -18.55 4.45 -0.52
CA MET A 21 -17.95 5.75 -0.86
C MET A 21 -17.54 5.81 -2.33
N TYR A 22 -16.87 4.77 -2.85
CA TYR A 22 -16.52 4.65 -4.25
C TYR A 22 -17.75 4.78 -5.17
N LYS A 23 -18.83 4.03 -4.88
CA LYS A 23 -20.08 4.07 -5.66
C LYS A 23 -20.81 5.42 -5.63
N LEU A 24 -20.64 6.20 -4.57
CA LEU A 24 -21.21 7.54 -4.46
C LEU A 24 -20.39 8.54 -5.28
N PHE A 25 -19.07 8.53 -5.11
CA PHE A 25 -18.17 9.46 -5.79
C PHE A 25 -18.01 9.16 -7.29
N SER A 26 -18.29 7.92 -7.73
CA SER A 26 -18.35 7.58 -9.16
C SER A 26 -19.47 8.29 -9.92
N ARG A 27 -20.46 8.87 -9.22
CA ARG A 27 -21.59 9.59 -9.82
C ARG A 27 -21.32 11.07 -10.04
N VAL A 28 -20.19 11.58 -9.52
CA VAL A 28 -19.82 12.99 -9.57
C VAL A 28 -18.58 13.14 -10.44
N SER A 29 -18.56 14.18 -11.28
CA SER A 29 -17.36 14.55 -12.05
C SER A 29 -16.16 14.75 -11.12
N ASP A 30 -15.01 14.18 -11.48
CA ASP A 30 -13.77 14.17 -10.68
C ASP A 30 -13.87 13.51 -9.30
N GLY A 31 -15.02 12.97 -8.91
CA GLY A 31 -15.20 12.36 -7.59
C GLY A 31 -14.23 11.22 -7.34
N LEU A 32 -14.10 10.28 -8.29
CA LEU A 32 -13.14 9.17 -8.17
C LEU A 32 -11.69 9.64 -8.11
N ARG A 33 -11.36 10.74 -8.79
CA ARG A 33 -10.02 11.32 -8.75
C ARG A 33 -9.72 11.87 -7.37
N THR A 34 -10.65 12.60 -6.76
CA THR A 34 -10.51 13.08 -5.38
C THR A 34 -10.32 11.92 -4.39
N VAL A 35 -11.08 10.83 -4.53
CA VAL A 35 -10.90 9.64 -3.68
C VAL A 35 -9.52 9.03 -3.91
N CYS A 36 -9.11 8.87 -5.18
CA CYS A 36 -7.81 8.32 -5.55
C CYS A 36 -6.66 9.14 -4.95
N ASP A 37 -6.75 10.48 -5.00
CA ASP A 37 -5.73 11.38 -4.43
C ASP A 37 -5.64 11.22 -2.90
N CYS A 38 -6.78 11.09 -2.20
CA CYS A 38 -6.78 10.81 -0.76
C CYS A 38 -6.17 9.44 -0.41
N VAL A 39 -6.48 8.40 -1.20
CA VAL A 39 -5.90 7.06 -1.00
C VAL A 39 -4.39 7.10 -1.28
N SER A 40 -3.97 7.80 -2.32
CA SER A 40 -2.56 7.97 -2.69
C SER A 40 -1.77 8.67 -1.60
N GLN A 41 -2.29 9.79 -1.08
CA GLN A 41 -1.64 10.50 0.02
C GLN A 41 -1.43 9.58 1.23
N PHE A 42 -2.47 8.84 1.62
CA PHE A 42 -2.39 7.91 2.75
C PHE A 42 -1.40 6.77 2.50
N LEU A 43 -1.41 6.18 1.31
CA LEU A 43 -0.48 5.11 0.92
C LEU A 43 0.97 5.60 0.96
N ARG A 44 1.26 6.78 0.38
CA ARG A 44 2.59 7.37 0.39
C ARG A 44 3.07 7.71 1.79
N GLU A 45 2.18 8.21 2.65
CA GLU A 45 2.53 8.48 4.06
C GLU A 45 2.93 7.19 4.80
N GLN A 46 2.15 6.11 4.66
CA GLN A 46 2.51 4.83 5.28
C GLN A 46 3.80 4.24 4.69
N GLY A 47 3.92 4.22 3.37
CA GLY A 47 5.12 3.71 2.69
C GLY A 47 6.38 4.49 3.07
N ARG A 48 6.30 5.82 3.20
CA ARG A 48 7.41 6.66 3.67
C ARG A 48 7.83 6.33 5.10
N SER A 49 6.88 6.19 6.03
CA SER A 49 7.19 5.83 7.42
C SER A 49 7.98 4.52 7.47
N MET A 50 7.53 3.52 6.71
CA MET A 50 8.16 2.20 6.67
C MET A 50 9.58 2.23 6.08
N VAL A 51 9.82 3.02 5.03
CA VAL A 51 11.17 3.11 4.43
C VAL A 51 12.12 4.01 5.22
N GLN A 52 11.60 4.96 6.02
CA GLN A 52 12.40 5.87 6.86
C GLN A 52 12.77 5.24 8.20
N GLU A 53 11.82 4.60 8.90
CA GLU A 53 12.09 3.86 10.16
C GLU A 53 13.20 2.81 9.97
N GLU A 54 13.27 2.22 8.78
CA GLU A 54 14.31 1.26 8.38
C GLU A 54 15.71 1.88 8.24
N GLN A 55 15.82 3.16 7.84
CA GLN A 55 17.12 3.81 7.68
C GLN A 55 17.78 4.10 9.04
N GLU A 56 16.97 4.27 10.08
CA GLU A 56 17.40 4.63 11.43
C GLU A 56 17.68 3.39 12.30
N ALA A 57 17.06 2.25 11.99
CA ALA A 57 17.18 1.01 12.75
C ALA A 57 18.06 -0.05 12.05
N THR A 58 18.67 -0.95 12.82
CA THR A 58 19.26 -2.19 12.30
C THR A 58 18.17 -3.21 11.96
N THR A 59 17.18 -2.79 11.17
CA THR A 59 16.02 -3.63 10.88
C THR A 59 16.39 -4.70 9.86
N ASN A 60 15.75 -5.86 10.02
CA ASN A 60 16.02 -7.04 9.23
C ASN A 60 15.38 -6.86 7.84
N ALA A 61 16.20 -6.94 6.78
CA ALA A 61 15.76 -6.90 5.38
C ALA A 61 14.54 -7.79 5.10
N VAL A 62 14.45 -8.94 5.78
CA VAL A 62 13.31 -9.86 5.64
C VAL A 62 12.01 -9.25 6.15
N ASN A 63 12.05 -8.58 7.31
CA ASN A 63 10.87 -7.94 7.90
C ASN A 63 10.46 -6.70 7.09
N PHE A 64 11.41 -5.93 6.59
CA PHE A 64 11.14 -4.80 5.72
C PHE A 64 10.33 -5.22 4.48
N VAL A 65 10.81 -6.23 3.75
CA VAL A 65 10.12 -6.73 2.56
C VAL A 65 8.78 -7.37 2.92
N GLN A 66 8.69 -8.11 4.04
CA GLN A 66 7.42 -8.69 4.49
C GLN A 66 6.37 -7.61 4.78
N ASN A 67 6.73 -6.56 5.52
CA ASN A 67 5.80 -5.47 5.83
C ASN A 67 5.31 -4.77 4.55
N LEU A 68 6.19 -4.58 3.54
CA LEU A 68 5.81 -4.01 2.25
C LEU A 68 4.83 -4.90 1.48
N LEU A 69 5.04 -6.22 1.52
CA LEU A 69 4.11 -7.19 0.92
C LEU A 69 2.75 -7.14 1.61
N ASP A 70 2.72 -7.08 2.95
CA ASP A 70 1.48 -6.99 3.73
C ASP A 70 0.73 -5.68 3.42
N LEU A 71 1.46 -4.56 3.26
CA LEU A 71 0.88 -3.30 2.81
C LEU A 71 0.29 -3.44 1.40
N LYS A 72 0.99 -4.11 0.48
CA LYS A 72 0.52 -4.31 -0.90
C LYS A 72 -0.74 -5.15 -0.93
N GLU A 73 -0.76 -6.25 -0.18
CA GLU A 73 -1.92 -7.14 -0.07
C GLU A 73 -3.14 -6.39 0.48
N ARG A 74 -2.96 -5.55 1.49
CA ARG A 74 -4.04 -4.70 2.03
C ARG A 74 -4.62 -3.76 0.97
N PHE A 75 -3.79 -3.11 0.16
CA PHE A 75 -4.28 -2.20 -0.88
C PHE A 75 -4.85 -2.94 -2.09
N ASP A 76 -4.35 -4.13 -2.41
CA ASP A 76 -4.96 -5.01 -3.40
C ASP A 76 -6.35 -5.51 -2.95
N HIS A 77 -6.52 -5.78 -1.66
CA HIS A 77 -7.81 -6.10 -1.08
C HIS A 77 -8.80 -4.94 -1.27
N PHE A 78 -8.43 -3.70 -0.93
CA PHE A 78 -9.29 -2.54 -1.19
C PHE A 78 -9.57 -2.34 -2.69
N LEU A 79 -8.56 -2.52 -3.54
CA LEU A 79 -8.73 -2.43 -5.00
C LEU A 79 -9.78 -3.42 -5.51
N HIS A 80 -9.72 -4.67 -5.04
CA HIS A 80 -10.60 -5.73 -5.48
C HIS A 80 -12.02 -5.58 -4.93
N TYR A 81 -12.16 -5.37 -3.61
CA TYR A 81 -13.44 -5.45 -2.91
C TYR A 81 -14.14 -4.09 -2.77
N SER A 82 -13.40 -2.98 -2.68
CA SER A 82 -13.98 -1.63 -2.53
C SER A 82 -14.01 -0.84 -3.84
N PHE A 83 -12.93 -0.91 -4.62
CA PHE A 83 -12.76 -0.07 -5.81
C PHE A 83 -13.03 -0.79 -7.13
N SER A 84 -13.66 -1.97 -7.10
CA SER A 84 -14.10 -2.70 -8.31
C SER A 84 -13.00 -2.93 -9.36
N ASN A 85 -11.75 -3.12 -8.93
CA ASN A 85 -10.56 -3.24 -9.79
C ASN A 85 -10.36 -2.05 -10.75
N ASP A 86 -10.74 -0.84 -10.33
CA ASP A 86 -10.60 0.37 -11.12
C ASP A 86 -9.14 0.62 -11.55
N LYS A 87 -8.94 0.88 -12.84
CA LYS A 87 -7.61 1.06 -13.44
C LYS A 87 -6.88 2.27 -12.87
N LEU A 88 -7.61 3.35 -12.53
CA LEU A 88 -7.03 4.55 -11.94
C LEU A 88 -6.37 4.21 -10.59
N PHE A 89 -7.09 3.50 -9.73
CA PHE A 89 -6.60 3.08 -8.42
C PHE A 89 -5.46 2.09 -8.56
N LYS A 90 -5.55 1.13 -9.48
CA LYS A 90 -4.47 0.18 -9.75
C LYS A 90 -3.16 0.88 -10.16
N GLN A 91 -3.24 1.83 -11.09
CA GLN A 91 -2.07 2.59 -11.56
C GLN A 91 -1.49 3.46 -10.43
N MET A 92 -2.35 4.10 -9.64
CA MET A 92 -1.92 4.89 -8.48
C MET A 92 -1.19 4.02 -7.44
N ILE A 93 -1.72 2.84 -7.10
CA ILE A 93 -1.07 1.93 -6.15
C ILE A 93 0.32 1.54 -6.66
N VAL A 94 0.44 1.14 -7.93
CA VAL A 94 1.75 0.79 -8.51
C VAL A 94 2.72 1.97 -8.45
N SER A 95 2.28 3.15 -8.90
CA SER A 95 3.12 4.36 -8.92
C SER A 95 3.57 4.79 -7.52
N ASP A 96 2.72 4.63 -6.51
CA ASP A 96 3.05 5.00 -5.14
C ASP A 96 4.06 4.03 -4.52
N PHE A 97 3.91 2.72 -4.79
CA PHE A 97 4.91 1.71 -4.40
C PHE A 97 6.28 1.98 -5.01
N GLU A 98 6.33 2.29 -6.30
CA GLU A 98 7.56 2.70 -6.97
C GLU A 98 8.16 3.96 -6.32
N TYR A 99 7.32 4.96 -6.01
CA TYR A 99 7.77 6.20 -5.40
C TYR A 99 8.49 5.97 -4.07
N PHE A 100 7.87 5.29 -3.10
CA PHE A 100 8.49 5.16 -1.77
C PHE A 100 9.59 4.11 -1.72
N LEU A 101 9.55 3.05 -2.54
CA LEU A 101 10.66 2.09 -2.64
C LEU A 101 11.95 2.77 -3.10
N ASN A 102 11.83 3.71 -4.05
CA ASN A 102 12.96 4.48 -4.57
C ASN A 102 13.53 5.52 -3.57
N LEU A 103 12.85 5.78 -2.45
CA LEU A 103 13.39 6.63 -1.38
C LEU A 103 14.44 5.93 -0.53
N ASN A 104 14.48 4.59 -0.54
CA ASN A 104 15.48 3.80 0.18
C ASN A 104 16.42 3.10 -0.82
N SER A 105 17.69 3.51 -0.82
CA SER A 105 18.72 2.96 -1.70
C SER A 105 19.04 1.49 -1.44
N LYS A 106 18.68 0.97 -0.26
CA LYS A 106 18.87 -0.45 0.11
C LYS A 106 17.71 -1.35 -0.33
N SER A 107 16.60 -0.80 -0.83
CA SER A 107 15.44 -1.58 -1.28
C SER A 107 15.81 -2.74 -2.22
N PRO A 108 16.67 -2.55 -3.26
CA PRO A 108 17.05 -3.65 -4.15
C PRO A 108 17.82 -4.78 -3.45
N GLU A 109 18.74 -4.42 -2.54
CA GLU A 109 19.52 -5.38 -1.77
C GLU A 109 18.62 -6.20 -0.83
N TYR A 110 17.69 -5.53 -0.15
CA TYR A 110 16.78 -6.18 0.79
C TYR A 110 15.82 -7.14 0.09
N LEU A 111 15.34 -6.77 -1.11
CA LEU A 111 14.57 -7.68 -1.95
C LEU A 111 15.39 -8.92 -2.34
N SER A 112 16.66 -8.76 -2.71
CA SER A 112 17.54 -9.89 -3.02
C SER A 112 17.75 -10.81 -1.81
N LEU A 113 17.99 -10.26 -0.63
CA LEU A 113 18.16 -11.03 0.62
C LEU A 113 16.89 -11.77 1.02
N PHE A 114 15.72 -11.14 0.87
CA PHE A 114 14.44 -11.78 1.13
C PHE A 114 14.20 -12.97 0.20
N ILE A 115 14.48 -12.82 -1.10
CA ILE A 115 14.33 -13.92 -2.07
C ILE A 115 15.26 -15.08 -1.72
N ASP A 116 16.53 -14.80 -1.39
CA ASP A 116 17.50 -15.83 -0.98
C ASP A 116 17.05 -16.58 0.29
N ASP A 117 16.54 -15.87 1.30
CA ASP A 117 16.00 -16.50 2.52
C ASP A 117 14.80 -17.42 2.21
N LYS A 118 13.86 -16.97 1.36
CA LYS A 118 12.70 -17.78 0.97
C LYS A 118 13.11 -19.02 0.17
N LEU A 119 14.07 -18.91 -0.75
CA LEU A 119 14.59 -20.04 -1.51
C LEU A 119 15.31 -21.06 -0.61
N LYS A 120 16.20 -20.60 0.29
CA LYS A 120 16.92 -21.48 1.22
C LYS A 120 15.99 -22.24 2.16
N LYS A 121 14.88 -21.64 2.59
CA LYS A 121 13.85 -22.32 3.39
C LYS A 121 13.06 -23.34 2.56
N GLY A 122 12.81 -23.06 1.28
CA GLY A 122 12.12 -23.98 0.37
C GLY A 122 12.95 -25.20 -0.06
N VAL A 123 14.28 -25.12 -0.03
CA VAL A 123 15.20 -26.20 -0.44
C VAL A 123 15.47 -27.21 0.68
N LYS A 124 14.93 -27.02 1.90
CA LYS A 124 15.04 -27.99 3.01
C LYS A 124 14.05 -29.17 2.91
N GLY A 125 13.59 -29.50 1.70
CA GLY A 125 12.73 -30.66 1.40
C GLY A 125 13.49 -31.72 0.62
#